data_AF-A0A6G0RR46-F1
#
_entry.id   AF-A0A6G0RR46-F1
#
_cell.length_a   1.000
_cell.length_b   1.000
_cell.length_c   1.000
_cell.angle_alpha   90.00
_cell.angle_beta   90.00
_cell.angle_gamma   90.00
#
_symmetry.space_group_name_H-M   'P 1'
#
loop_
_entity.id
_entity.type
_entity.pdbx_description
1 polymer ?
#
loop_
_entity_poly.entity_id
_entity_poly.type
_entity_poly.pdbx_seq_one_letter_code
_entity_poly.pdbx_strand_id
1 'polypeptide(L)'
;MLVLYQTPCTITKPPPRADAAEYQVWKKTLWDLSLALDRTANERLRSINGRKSSTKASSIRKRWRELRASHPAAYQSLGAQFLSLKAIGAILDLCTPPSHQWSVSELA
;
A
#
# COMPACT_ATOMS: atom_id res chain seq x y z
N MET A 1 3.53 -3.69 0.50
CA MET A 1 2.42 -3.91 1.45
C MET A 1 1.26 -3.10 0.94
N LEU A 2 0.41 -3.73 0.12
CA LEU A 2 -0.68 -3.07 -0.60
C LEU A 2 -1.74 -2.44 0.30
N VAL A 3 -1.81 -2.95 1.53
CA VAL A 3 -2.71 -2.54 2.60
C VAL A 3 -2.82 -1.04 2.86
N LEU A 4 -1.72 -0.32 2.67
CA LEU A 4 -1.68 1.11 2.95
C LEU A 4 -2.23 1.96 1.81
N TYR A 5 -2.59 1.34 0.69
CA TYR A 5 -3.13 2.00 -0.47
C TYR A 5 -4.61 2.20 -0.23
N GLN A 6 -4.95 3.28 0.45
CA GLN A 6 -6.34 3.69 0.68
C GLN A 6 -6.76 4.78 -0.31
N THR A 7 -6.01 4.86 -1.40
CA THR A 7 -6.18 5.79 -2.49
C THR A 7 -6.10 5.00 -3.80
N PRO A 8 -6.83 5.43 -4.83
CA PRO A 8 -6.70 4.84 -6.15
C PRO A 8 -5.25 4.86 -6.63
N CYS A 9 -4.76 3.73 -7.13
CA CYS A 9 -3.41 3.62 -7.66
C CYS A 9 -3.30 2.47 -8.65
N THR A 10 -2.42 2.62 -9.64
CA THR A 10 -2.06 1.56 -10.58
C THR A 10 -0.58 1.25 -10.47
N ILE A 11 -0.26 0.00 -10.15
CA ILE A 11 1.10 -0.54 -10.18
C ILE A 11 1.24 -1.37 -11.45
N THR A 12 1.90 -0.80 -12.44
CA THR A 12 2.11 -1.42 -13.74
C THR A 12 3.22 -2.48 -13.68
N LYS A 13 3.16 -3.46 -14.60
CA LYS A 13 4.25 -4.42 -14.79
C LYS A 13 5.52 -3.68 -15.26
N PRO A 14 6.71 -4.18 -14.88
CA PRO A 14 7.95 -3.64 -15.43
C PRO A 14 7.96 -3.82 -16.95
N PRO A 15 8.41 -2.82 -17.73
CA PRO A 15 8.67 -2.98 -19.15
C PRO A 15 9.86 -3.94 -19.37
N PRO A 16 10.06 -4.45 -20.60
CA PRO A 16 11.22 -5.26 -20.93
C PRO A 16 12.52 -4.54 -20.57
N ARG A 17 13.45 -5.24 -19.90
CA ARG A 17 14.75 -4.65 -19.48
C ARG A 17 15.63 -4.21 -20.66
N ALA A 18 15.35 -4.70 -21.86
CA ALA A 18 16.03 -4.29 -23.08
C ALA A 18 15.80 -2.81 -23.41
N ASP A 19 14.66 -2.24 -22.99
CA ASP A 19 14.42 -0.81 -23.08
C ASP A 19 14.86 -0.13 -21.78
N ALA A 20 16.12 0.30 -21.76
CA ALA A 20 16.70 0.94 -20.58
C ALA A 20 16.00 2.27 -20.24
N ALA A 21 15.51 3.02 -21.23
CA ALA A 21 14.88 4.31 -20.99
C ALA A 21 13.50 4.13 -20.35
N GLU A 22 12.65 3.30 -20.95
CA GLU A 22 11.32 2.98 -20.39
C GLU A 22 11.43 2.34 -19.01
N TYR A 23 12.41 1.45 -18.81
CA TYR A 23 12.62 0.80 -17.51
C TYR A 23 13.03 1.80 -16.41
N GLN A 24 13.82 2.84 -16.72
CA GLN A 24 14.16 3.89 -15.75
C GLN A 24 12.96 4.80 -15.47
N VAL A 25 12.16 5.14 -16.48
CA VAL A 25 10.90 5.89 -16.30
C VAL A 25 9.97 5.10 -15.39
N TRP A 26 9.76 3.82 -15.66
CA TRP A 26 8.91 2.95 -14.85
C TRP A 26 9.37 2.90 -13.38
N LYS A 27 10.68 2.73 -13.13
CA LYS A 27 11.22 2.76 -11.75
C LYS A 27 10.93 4.08 -11.06
N LYS A 28 11.13 5.20 -11.75
CA LYS A 28 10.88 6.53 -11.19
C LYS A 28 9.40 6.70 -10.85
N THR A 29 8.49 6.33 -11.75
CA THR A 29 7.05 6.37 -11.50
C THR A 29 6.66 5.49 -10.31
N LEU A 30 7.19 4.27 -10.22
CA LEU A 30 6.93 3.37 -9.11
C LEU A 30 7.47 3.94 -7.78
N TRP A 31 8.64 4.56 -7.81
CA TRP A 31 9.24 5.22 -6.65
C TRP A 31 8.39 6.39 -6.17
N ASP A 32 8.01 7.31 -7.07
CA ASP A 32 7.20 8.48 -6.74
C ASP A 32 5.82 8.06 -6.21
N LEU A 33 5.22 7.02 -6.81
CA LEU A 33 3.99 6.40 -6.30
C LEU A 33 4.18 5.83 -4.89
N SER A 34 5.27 5.09 -4.64
CA SER A 34 5.55 4.53 -3.32
C SER A 34 5.68 5.59 -2.23
N LEU A 35 6.33 6.72 -2.55
CA LEU A 35 6.46 7.85 -1.62
C LEU A 35 5.12 8.51 -1.31
N ALA A 36 4.25 8.68 -2.31
CA ALA A 36 2.92 9.22 -2.10
C ALA A 36 2.09 8.32 -1.17
N LEU A 37 2.13 7.01 -1.42
CA LEU A 37 1.40 6.02 -0.63
C LEU A 37 1.94 5.93 0.82
N ASP A 38 3.26 6.00 1.01
CA ASP A 38 3.87 6.06 2.35
C ASP A 38 3.46 7.33 3.11
N ARG A 39 3.33 8.49 2.44
CA ARG A 39 2.83 9.72 3.07
C ARG A 39 1.38 9.57 3.53
N THR A 40 0.50 9.12 2.64
CA THR A 40 -0.91 8.86 2.98
C THR A 40 -1.05 7.86 4.14
N ALA A 41 -0.27 6.78 4.11
CA ALA A 41 -0.22 5.80 5.19
C ALA A 41 0.16 6.42 6.53
N ASN A 42 1.18 7.27 6.54
CA ASN A 42 1.64 7.95 7.74
C ASN A 42 0.60 8.91 8.31
N GLU A 43 -0.07 9.67 7.45
CA GLU A 43 -1.14 10.60 7.84
C GLU A 43 -2.30 9.84 8.50
N ARG A 44 -2.75 8.74 7.88
CA ARG A 44 -3.81 7.87 8.42
C ARG A 44 -3.42 7.19 9.73
N LEU A 45 -2.22 6.62 9.80
CA LEU A 45 -1.75 6.00 11.04
C LEU A 45 -1.63 7.03 12.17
N ARG A 46 -1.16 8.25 11.85
CA ARG A 46 -1.07 9.36 12.81
C ARG A 46 -2.46 9.78 13.29
N SER A 47 -3.48 9.84 12.43
CA SER A 47 -4.84 10.19 12.86
C SER A 47 -5.46 9.15 13.81
N ILE A 48 -4.98 7.90 13.78
CA ILE A 48 -5.50 6.83 14.66
C ILE A 48 -4.76 6.78 16.00
N ASN A 49 -3.42 6.77 15.99
CA ASN A 49 -2.63 6.52 17.20
C ASN A 49 -1.72 7.68 17.61
N GLY A 50 -1.82 8.84 16.96
CA GLY A 50 -1.06 10.06 17.28
C GLY A 50 0.45 9.98 17.00
N ARG A 51 0.96 8.83 16.53
CA ARG A 51 2.41 8.64 16.38
C ARG A 51 2.96 9.43 15.19
N LYS A 52 4.17 9.97 15.37
CA LYS A 52 4.94 10.68 14.34
C LYS A 52 5.05 9.86 13.05
N SER A 53 5.14 10.54 11.90
CA SER A 53 5.38 9.89 10.61
C SER A 53 6.74 9.16 10.60
N SER A 54 6.86 8.16 9.75
CA SER A 54 8.08 7.40 9.52
C SER A 54 8.36 7.33 8.03
N THR A 55 9.58 7.66 7.62
CA THR A 55 10.04 7.55 6.22
C THR A 55 10.50 6.14 5.86
N LYS A 56 10.61 5.24 6.85
CA LYS A 56 11.09 3.87 6.64
C LYS A 56 9.91 2.93 6.42
N ALA A 57 9.81 2.34 5.24
CA ALA A 57 8.79 1.35 4.90
C ALA A 57 8.69 0.22 5.95
N SER A 58 9.82 -0.28 6.47
CA SER A 58 9.84 -1.32 7.51
C SER A 58 9.14 -0.90 8.81
N SER A 59 9.30 0.36 9.21
CA SER A 59 8.65 0.94 10.39
C SER A 59 7.16 1.13 10.16
N ILE A 60 6.74 1.57 8.98
CA ILE A 60 5.31 1.66 8.62
C ILE A 60 4.67 0.26 8.66
N ARG A 61 5.34 -0.76 8.10
CA ARG A 61 4.89 -2.18 8.18
C ARG A 61 4.74 -2.67 9.62
N LYS A 62 5.66 -2.30 10.51
CA LYS A 62 5.57 -2.65 11.93
C LYS A 62 4.36 -1.99 12.58
N ARG A 63 4.17 -0.69 12.36
CA ARG A 63 3.04 0.08 12.89
C ARG A 63 1.69 -0.46 12.42
N TRP A 64 1.61 -0.90 11.18
CA TRP A 64 0.40 -1.54 10.66
C TRP A 64 0.07 -2.85 11.40
N ARG A 65 1.07 -3.71 11.63
CA ARG A 65 0.88 -4.94 12.43
C ARG A 65 0.48 -4.62 13.88
N GLU A 66 1.09 -3.59 14.47
CA GLU A 66 0.72 -3.12 15.81
C GLU A 66 -0.71 -2.53 15.85
N LEU A 67 -1.19 -1.94 14.75
CA LEU A 67 -2.55 -1.43 14.65
C LEU A 67 -3.58 -2.55 14.82
N ARG A 68 -3.30 -3.75 14.29
CA ARG A 68 -4.16 -4.93 14.45
C ARG A 68 -4.43 -5.26 15.91
N ALA A 69 -3.39 -5.19 16.75
CA ALA A 69 -3.49 -5.51 18.17
C ALA A 69 -4.05 -4.33 18.99
N SER A 70 -3.65 -3.11 18.68
CA SER A 70 -3.99 -1.93 19.50
C SER A 70 -5.31 -1.25 19.11
N HIS A 71 -5.72 -1.33 17.85
CA HIS A 71 -6.90 -0.69 17.30
C HIS A 71 -7.59 -1.59 16.26
N PRO A 72 -8.10 -2.77 16.66
CA PRO A 72 -8.61 -3.80 15.74
C PRO A 72 -9.75 -3.30 14.85
N ALA A 73 -10.67 -2.47 15.38
CA ALA A 73 -11.75 -1.89 14.59
C ALA A 73 -11.23 -0.96 13.48
N ALA A 74 -10.21 -0.14 13.78
CA ALA A 74 -9.58 0.72 12.78
C ALA A 74 -8.84 -0.12 11.73
N TYR A 75 -8.10 -1.16 12.16
CA TYR A 75 -7.44 -2.09 11.25
C TYR A 75 -8.44 -2.74 10.27
N GLN A 76 -9.57 -3.23 10.76
CA GLN A 76 -10.61 -3.85 9.94
C GLN A 76 -11.24 -2.86 8.96
N SER A 77 -11.60 -1.66 9.44
CA SER A 77 -12.17 -0.60 8.59
C SER A 77 -11.22 -0.20 7.46
N LEU A 78 -9.95 -0.02 7.79
CA LEU A 78 -8.91 0.33 6.83
C LEU A 78 -8.66 -0.77 5.79
N GLY A 79 -8.69 -2.05 6.19
CA GLY A 79 -8.56 -3.15 5.25
C GLY A 79 -9.82 -3.38 4.41
N ALA A 80 -11.01 -3.19 4.96
CA ALA A 80 -12.27 -3.23 4.21
C ALA A 80 -12.32 -2.13 3.13
N GLN A 81 -11.81 -0.94 3.44
CA GLN A 81 -11.68 0.15 2.46
C GLN A 81 -10.74 -0.23 1.31
N PHE A 82 -9.56 -0.79 1.63
CA PHE A 82 -8.62 -1.30 0.62
C PHE A 82 -9.29 -2.34 -0.29
N LEU A 83 -9.99 -3.32 0.29
CA LEU A 83 -10.66 -4.37 -0.48
C LEU A 83 -11.78 -3.81 -1.36
N SER A 84 -12.52 -2.80 -0.89
CA SER A 84 -13.55 -2.13 -1.67
C SER A 84 -12.97 -1.41 -2.88
N LEU A 85 -11.87 -0.66 -2.70
CA LEU A 85 -11.16 0.01 -3.80
C LEU A 85 -10.58 -0.99 -4.81
N LYS A 86 -10.06 -2.12 -4.32
CA LYS A 86 -9.58 -3.21 -5.18
C LYS A 86 -10.71 -3.87 -5.97
N ALA A 87 -11.86 -4.11 -5.33
CA ALA A 87 -13.02 -4.75 -5.98
C ALA A 87 -13.59 -3.92 -7.13
N ILE A 88 -13.58 -2.59 -7.02
CA ILE A 88 -14.01 -1.67 -8.11
C ILE A 88 -12.90 -1.35 -9.11
N GLY A 89 -11.71 -1.96 -8.98
CA GLY A 89 -10.57 -1.71 -9.87
C GLY A 89 -9.87 -0.37 -9.67
N ALA A 90 -10.20 0.40 -8.64
CA ALA A 90 -9.53 1.67 -8.31
C ALA A 90 -8.09 1.43 -7.81
N ILE A 91 -7.83 0.25 -7.22
CA ILE A 91 -6.48 -0.23 -6.94
C ILE A 91 -6.20 -1.41 -7.87
N LEU A 92 -5.25 -1.20 -8.77
CA LEU A 92 -4.79 -2.21 -9.70
C LEU A 92 -3.31 -2.51 -9.45
N ASP A 93 -3.00 -3.74 -9.04
CA ASP A 93 -1.62 -4.22 -8.93
C ASP A 93 -1.36 -5.34 -9.93
N LEU A 94 -0.65 -5.01 -11.00
CA LEU A 94 -0.26 -5.94 -12.06
C LEU A 94 1.14 -6.52 -11.83
N CYS A 95 1.88 -6.00 -10.84
CA CYS A 95 3.27 -6.37 -10.57
C CYS A 95 3.38 -7.47 -9.51
N THR A 96 2.56 -7.42 -8.46
CA THR A 96 2.59 -8.40 -7.36
C THR A 96 1.76 -9.64 -7.71
N PRO A 97 2.29 -10.87 -7.58
CA PRO A 97 1.52 -12.08 -7.83
C PRO A 97 0.28 -12.17 -6.93
N PRO A 98 -0.86 -12.72 -7.41
CA PRO A 98 -2.09 -12.80 -6.62
C PRO A 98 -1.93 -13.43 -5.23
N SER A 99 -1.07 -14.45 -5.10
CA SER A 99 -0.77 -15.12 -3.82
C SER A 99 -0.09 -14.22 -2.78
N HIS A 100 0.52 -13.13 -3.22
CA HIS A 100 1.17 -12.13 -2.35
C HIS A 100 0.32 -10.86 -2.22
N GLN A 101 -0.83 -10.80 -2.88
CA GLN A 101 -1.75 -9.68 -2.76
C GLN A 101 -2.66 -9.88 -1.55
N TRP A 102 -3.01 -8.77 -0.92
CA TRP A 102 -3.91 -8.79 0.22
C TRP A 102 -5.33 -9.21 -0.18
N SER A 103 -5.98 -9.97 0.69
CA SER A 103 -7.30 -10.57 0.49
C SER A 103 -8.11 -10.55 1.79
N VAL A 104 -9.36 -11.01 1.72
CA VAL A 104 -10.30 -11.05 2.86
C VAL A 104 -9.77 -11.89 4.03
N SER A 105 -8.98 -12.94 3.78
CA SER A 105 -8.49 -13.85 4.82
C SER A 105 -7.62 -13.18 5.87
N GLU A 106 -7.12 -11.99 5.58
CA GLU A 106 -6.23 -11.25 6.44
C GLU A 106 -6.93 -10.21 7.31
N LEU A 107 -8.25 -10.03 7.11
CA LEU A 107 -9.13 -9.27 7.99
C LEU A 107 -9.68 -10.11 9.15
N ALA A 108 -9.61 -11.44 9.04
CA ALA A 108 -9.85 -12.39 10.13
C ALA A 108 -8.61 -12.42 11.05
#